data_AF-A0A926Z1B1-F1
#
_entry.id   AF-A0A926Z1B1-F1
#
_cell.length_a   1.000
_cell.length_b   1.000
_cell.length_c   1.000
_cell.angle_alpha   90.00
_cell.angle_beta   90.00
_cell.angle_gamma   90.00
#
_symmetry.space_group_name_H-M   'P 1'
#
loop_
_entity.id
_entity.type
_entity.pdbx_description
1 polymer ?
#
loop_
_entity_poly.entity_id
_entity_poly.type
_entity_poly.pdbx_seq_one_letter_code
_entity_poly.pdbx_strand_id
1 'polypeptide(L)'
;MTYNSQEMQQILEVAFKRKQEGEFTKEQIIEIASELGVSSEAIKIAEQEWLKTQVSVKQETMSKREKRQEFQSHLTAFLIINGFLISLNLFTSPGYFWAIFPLLGWGVGLLFHGINTYKVK
;
A
#
# COMPACT_ATOMS: atom_id res chain seq x y z
N MET A 1 29.63 -32.28 3.88
CA MET A 1 29.38 -30.95 3.29
C MET A 1 29.41 -29.95 4.42
N THR A 2 30.10 -28.82 4.25
CA THR A 2 30.18 -27.74 5.25
C THR A 2 29.49 -26.50 4.70
N TYR A 3 28.67 -25.86 5.52
CA TYR A 3 27.93 -24.65 5.16
C TYR A 3 28.62 -23.44 5.78
N ASN A 4 28.69 -22.34 5.03
CA ASN A 4 29.23 -21.08 5.56
C ASN A 4 28.21 -20.38 6.48
N SER A 5 28.64 -19.32 7.17
CA SER A 5 27.79 -18.60 8.13
C SER A 5 26.54 -17.98 7.49
N GLN A 6 26.58 -17.54 6.22
CA GLN A 6 25.42 -16.98 5.53
C GLN A 6 24.42 -18.07 5.14
N GLU A 7 24.89 -19.20 4.62
CA GLU A 7 24.05 -20.36 4.28
C GLU A 7 23.39 -20.95 5.53
N MET A 8 24.15 -21.04 6.63
CA MET A 8 23.61 -21.45 7.93
C MET A 8 22.47 -20.53 8.38
N GLN A 9 22.67 -19.21 8.30
CA GLN A 9 21.64 -18.23 8.68
C GLN A 9 20.38 -18.36 7.81
N GLN A 10 20.53 -18.50 6.49
CA GLN A 10 19.41 -18.65 5.57
C GLN A 10 18.64 -19.96 5.79
N ILE A 11 19.35 -21.07 5.99
CA ILE A 11 18.74 -22.37 6.29
C ILE A 11 17.96 -22.29 7.60
N LEU A 12 18.54 -21.63 8.61
CA LEU A 12 17.92 -21.45 9.91
C LEU A 12 16.70 -20.53 9.84
N GLU A 13 16.76 -19.45 9.06
CA GLU A 13 15.63 -18.55 8.78
C GLU A 13 14.48 -19.31 8.10
N VAL A 14 14.78 -20.11 7.07
CA VAL A 14 13.78 -20.95 6.38
C VAL A 14 13.18 -21.98 7.34
N ALA A 15 13.99 -22.61 8.17
CA ALA A 15 13.53 -23.57 9.18
C ALA A 15 12.64 -22.92 10.25
N PHE A 16 13.01 -21.74 10.74
CA PHE A 16 12.20 -20.96 11.69
C PHE A 16 10.89 -20.51 11.09
N LYS A 17 10.91 -20.00 9.85
CA LYS A 17 9.70 -19.59 9.11
C LYS A 17 8.71 -20.74 8.98
N ARG A 18 9.20 -21.96 8.73
CA ARG A 18 8.40 -23.20 8.64
C ARG A 18 7.87 -23.69 9.99
N LYS A 19 8.60 -23.42 11.09
CA LYS A 19 8.17 -23.79 12.46
C LYS A 19 7.20 -22.75 13.06
N GLN A 20 7.25 -21.50 12.59
CA GLN A 20 6.35 -20.40 12.96
C GLN A 20 4.99 -20.40 12.22
N GLU A 21 4.75 -21.37 11.33
CA GLU A 21 3.47 -21.50 10.60
C GLU A 21 2.29 -21.97 11.48
N GLY A 22 2.51 -22.28 12.76
CA GLY A 22 1.43 -22.49 13.72
C GLY A 22 0.98 -21.17 14.34
N GLU A 23 -0.29 -20.83 14.21
CA GLU A 23 -0.91 -19.78 15.03
C GLU A 23 -0.78 -20.20 16.50
N PHE A 24 -0.08 -19.40 17.31
CA PHE A 24 0.01 -19.64 18.76
C PHE A 24 -1.25 -19.09 19.41
N THR A 25 -1.88 -19.88 20.27
CA THR A 25 -2.97 -19.35 21.09
C THR A 25 -2.42 -18.35 22.10
N LYS A 26 -3.26 -17.46 22.59
CA LYS A 26 -2.87 -16.45 23.59
C LYS A 26 -2.28 -17.10 24.84
N GLU A 27 -2.79 -18.27 25.20
CA GLU A 27 -2.36 -19.08 26.33
C GLU A 27 -0.92 -19.58 26.15
N GLN A 28 -0.58 -20.08 24.96
CA GLN A 28 0.78 -20.53 24.65
C GLN A 28 1.79 -19.38 24.68
N ILE A 29 1.38 -18.19 24.22
CA ILE A 29 2.23 -17.00 24.27
C ILE A 29 2.51 -16.59 25.72
N ILE A 30 1.49 -16.63 26.58
CA ILE A 30 1.63 -16.31 28.01
C ILE A 30 2.48 -17.36 28.73
N GLU A 31 2.33 -18.63 28.38
CA GLU A 31 3.12 -19.73 28.94
C GLU A 31 4.62 -19.55 28.62
N ILE A 32 4.96 -19.34 27.35
CA ILE A 32 6.34 -19.10 26.90
C ILE A 32 6.90 -17.81 27.54
N ALA A 33 6.11 -16.75 27.60
CA ALA A 33 6.51 -15.50 28.23
C ALA A 33 6.82 -15.69 29.73
N SER A 34 6.01 -16.49 30.41
CA SER A 34 6.22 -16.83 31.82
C SER A 34 7.51 -17.63 32.05
N GLU A 35 7.83 -18.57 31.16
CA GLU A 35 9.10 -19.32 31.20
C GLU A 35 10.32 -18.39 31.05
N LEU A 36 10.18 -17.33 30.24
CA LEU A 36 11.21 -16.31 30.02
C LEU A 36 11.23 -15.22 31.10
N GLY A 37 10.40 -15.33 32.13
CA GLY A 37 10.31 -14.35 33.23
C GLY A 37 9.59 -13.05 32.87
N VAL A 38 8.83 -13.03 31.76
CA VAL A 38 8.00 -11.90 31.34
C VAL A 38 6.60 -12.05 31.93
N SER A 39 6.12 -11.02 32.64
CA SER A 39 4.80 -11.07 33.27
C SER A 39 3.68 -11.00 32.22
N SER A 40 2.55 -11.65 32.52
CA SER A 40 1.35 -11.64 31.67
C SER A 40 0.82 -10.23 31.41
N GLU A 41 1.04 -9.30 32.34
CA GLU A 41 0.66 -7.89 32.20
C GLU A 41 1.53 -7.17 31.18
N ALA A 42 2.85 -7.42 31.18
CA ALA A 42 3.76 -6.87 30.18
C ALA A 42 3.41 -7.37 28.76
N ILE A 43 2.99 -8.63 28.63
CA ILE A 43 2.52 -9.20 27.35
C ILE A 43 1.23 -8.53 26.87
N LYS A 44 0.26 -8.27 27.76
CA LYS A 44 -0.97 -7.56 27.39
C LYS A 44 -0.69 -6.14 26.91
N ILE A 45 0.20 -5.42 27.58
CA ILE A 45 0.61 -4.07 27.16
C ILE A 45 1.29 -4.12 25.79
N ALA A 46 2.22 -5.06 25.59
CA ALA A 46 2.90 -5.24 24.31
C ALA A 46 1.94 -5.64 23.17
N GLU A 47 0.96 -6.51 23.44
CA GLU A 47 -0.11 -6.87 22.50
C GLU A 47 -0.93 -5.63 22.10
N GLN A 48 -1.29 -4.77 23.05
CA GLN A 48 -2.04 -3.55 22.75
C GLN A 48 -1.23 -2.53 21.95
N GLU A 49 0.04 -2.32 22.31
CA GLU A 49 0.94 -1.45 21.54
C GLU A 49 1.15 -1.99 20.13
N TRP A 50 1.34 -3.30 19.99
CA TRP A 50 1.49 -3.96 18.70
C TRP A 50 0.21 -3.85 17.86
N LEU A 51 -0.97 -4.05 18.44
CA LEU A 51 -2.25 -3.88 17.75
C LEU A 51 -2.44 -2.44 17.26
N LYS A 52 -2.13 -1.45 18.10
CA LYS A 52 -2.18 -0.02 17.72
C LYS A 52 -1.21 0.29 16.57
N THR A 53 -0.02 -0.30 16.62
CA THR A 53 1.01 -0.15 15.58
C THR A 53 0.59 -0.86 14.29
N GLN A 54 0.06 -2.07 14.35
CA GLN A 54 -0.42 -2.83 13.19
C GLN A 54 -1.61 -2.16 12.52
N VAL A 55 -2.58 -1.65 13.29
CA VAL A 55 -3.74 -0.94 12.73
C VAL A 55 -3.29 0.31 11.99
N SER A 56 -2.42 1.12 12.58
CA SER A 56 -1.90 2.33 11.92
C SER A 56 -1.09 2.01 10.65
N VAL A 57 -0.18 1.03 10.70
CA VAL A 57 0.61 0.60 9.54
C VAL A 57 -0.29 0.01 8.43
N LYS A 58 -1.28 -0.83 8.79
CA LYS A 58 -2.21 -1.42 7.83
C LYS A 58 -3.14 -0.36 7.21
N GLN A 59 -3.62 0.59 8.00
CA GLN A 59 -4.47 1.68 7.53
C GLN A 59 -3.71 2.63 6.60
N GLU A 60 -2.45 2.95 6.90
CA GLU A 60 -1.61 3.76 6.01
C GLU A 60 -1.33 3.07 4.68
N THR A 61 -1.02 1.76 4.71
CA THR A 61 -0.73 1.00 3.49
C THR A 61 -1.97 0.82 2.61
N MET A 62 -3.14 0.53 3.21
CA MET A 62 -4.42 0.49 2.49
C MET A 62 -4.77 1.86 1.91
N SER A 63 -4.68 2.93 2.70
CA SER A 63 -4.99 4.30 2.24
C SER A 63 -4.11 4.74 1.06
N LYS A 64 -2.82 4.39 1.07
CA LYS A 64 -1.91 4.68 -0.06
C LYS A 64 -2.32 3.93 -1.33
N ARG A 65 -2.76 2.68 -1.21
CA ARG A 65 -3.21 1.89 -2.36
C ARG A 65 -4.54 2.41 -2.92
N GLU A 66 -5.49 2.73 -2.04
CA GLU A 66 -6.79 3.28 -2.39
C GLU A 66 -6.64 4.61 -3.13
N LYS A 67 -5.85 5.55 -2.59
CA LYS A 67 -5.58 6.84 -3.25
C LYS A 67 -4.97 6.70 -4.64
N ARG A 68 -4.09 5.71 -4.83
CA ARG A 68 -3.50 5.41 -6.15
C ARG A 68 -4.55 4.83 -7.11
N GLN A 69 -5.40 3.92 -6.64
CA GLN A 69 -6.45 3.33 -7.47
C GLN A 69 -7.50 4.38 -7.88
N GLU A 70 -7.89 5.25 -6.96
CA GLU A 70 -8.80 6.37 -7.20
C GLU A 70 -8.21 7.34 -8.25
N PHE A 71 -6.96 7.75 -8.07
CA PHE A 71 -6.26 8.59 -9.07
C PHE A 71 -6.22 7.92 -10.45
N GLN A 72 -5.90 6.62 -10.53
CA GLN A 72 -5.82 5.89 -11.79
C GLN A 72 -7.19 5.81 -12.49
N SER A 73 -8.27 5.64 -11.74
CA SER A 73 -9.63 5.69 -12.28
C SER A 73 -9.93 7.05 -12.92
N HIS A 74 -9.64 8.15 -12.19
CA HIS A 74 -9.84 9.50 -12.70
C HIS A 74 -8.96 9.82 -13.92
N LEU A 75 -7.70 9.39 -13.93
CA LEU A 75 -6.80 9.54 -15.06
C LEU A 75 -7.29 8.78 -16.29
N THR A 76 -7.78 7.55 -16.10
CA THR A 76 -8.31 6.73 -17.20
C THR A 76 -9.54 7.39 -17.81
N ALA A 77 -10.49 7.84 -16.99
CA ALA A 77 -11.68 8.55 -17.46
C ALA A 77 -11.29 9.85 -18.20
N PHE A 78 -10.32 10.60 -17.68
CA PHE A 78 -9.81 11.81 -18.33
C PHE A 78 -9.24 11.52 -19.72
N LEU A 79 -8.41 10.48 -19.87
CA LEU A 79 -7.81 10.12 -21.15
C LEU A 79 -8.87 9.67 -22.18
N ILE A 80 -9.84 8.85 -21.76
CA ILE A 80 -10.90 8.36 -22.64
C ILE A 80 -11.78 9.52 -23.13
N ILE A 81 -12.27 10.36 -22.21
CA ILE A 81 -13.17 11.46 -22.55
C ILE A 81 -12.45 12.51 -23.40
N ASN A 82 -11.25 12.93 -23.01
CA ASN A 82 -10.51 13.93 -23.78
C ASN A 82 -10.02 13.37 -25.12
N GLY A 83 -9.60 12.10 -25.20
CA GLY A 83 -9.27 11.46 -26.47
C GLY A 83 -10.47 11.44 -27.43
N PHE A 84 -11.67 11.14 -26.92
CA PHE A 84 -12.91 11.22 -27.68
C PHE A 84 -13.22 12.66 -28.13
N LEU A 85 -13.14 13.65 -27.24
CA LEU A 85 -13.42 15.05 -27.55
C LEU A 85 -12.43 15.63 -28.57
N ILE A 86 -11.14 15.30 -28.46
CA ILE A 86 -10.12 15.69 -29.44
C ILE A 86 -10.44 15.09 -30.80
N SER A 87 -10.77 13.79 -30.85
CA SER A 87 -11.16 13.13 -32.09
C SER A 87 -12.39 13.81 -32.70
N LEU A 88 -13.43 14.04 -31.90
CA LEU A 88 -14.67 14.70 -32.33
C LEU A 88 -14.40 16.09 -32.89
N ASN A 89 -13.53 16.86 -32.24
CA ASN A 89 -13.13 18.18 -32.69
C ASN A 89 -12.41 18.13 -34.05
N LEU A 90 -11.48 17.20 -34.25
CA LEU A 90 -10.80 17.02 -35.54
C LEU A 90 -11.78 16.66 -36.67
N PHE A 91 -12.84 15.90 -36.38
CA PHE A 91 -13.85 15.54 -37.38
C PHE A 91 -14.90 16.63 -37.64
N THR A 92 -15.28 17.41 -36.62
CA THR A 92 -16.40 18.37 -36.71
C THR A 92 -15.96 19.80 -36.95
N SER A 93 -14.79 20.20 -36.45
CA SER A 93 -14.33 21.58 -36.46
C SER A 93 -12.79 21.67 -36.48
N PRO A 94 -12.13 21.12 -37.51
CA PRO A 94 -10.66 21.09 -37.57
C PRO A 94 -10.01 22.49 -37.56
N GLY A 95 -10.74 23.54 -37.95
CA GLY A 95 -10.28 24.94 -37.92
C GLY A 95 -10.44 25.63 -36.56
N TYR A 96 -11.11 25.04 -35.57
CA TYR A 96 -11.33 25.64 -34.25
C TYR A 96 -11.21 24.61 -33.14
N PHE A 97 -10.09 24.66 -32.39
CA PHE A 97 -9.75 23.62 -31.43
C PHE A 97 -10.46 23.76 -30.07
N TRP A 98 -11.79 23.60 -30.03
CA TRP A 98 -12.59 23.77 -28.82
C TRP A 98 -12.36 22.71 -27.73
N ALA A 99 -11.82 21.53 -28.08
CA ALA A 99 -11.49 20.49 -27.11
C ALA A 99 -10.43 20.92 -26.06
N ILE A 100 -9.74 22.05 -26.28
CA ILE A 100 -8.77 22.60 -25.32
C ILE A 100 -9.40 23.02 -23.99
N PHE A 101 -10.65 23.50 -24.00
CA PHE A 101 -11.32 23.98 -22.79
C PHE A 101 -11.58 22.87 -21.76
N PRO A 102 -12.19 21.72 -22.11
CA PRO A 102 -12.33 20.60 -21.17
C PRO A 102 -10.97 19.99 -20.79
N LEU A 103 -10.01 19.94 -21.72
CA LEU A 103 -8.64 19.49 -21.47
C LEU A 103 -7.96 20.30 -20.36
N LEU A 104 -8.00 21.63 -20.45
CA LEU A 104 -7.37 22.51 -19.47
C LEU A 104 -8.18 22.60 -18.16
N GLY A 105 -9.50 22.67 -18.25
CA GLY A 105 -10.36 22.78 -17.06
C GLY A 105 -10.21 21.59 -16.13
N TRP A 106 -10.30 20.37 -16.65
CA TRP A 106 -10.16 19.16 -15.83
C TRP A 106 -8.70 18.70 -15.67
N GLY A 107 -7.84 18.97 -16.67
CA GLY A 107 -6.45 18.55 -16.66
C GLY A 107 -5.64 19.20 -15.55
N VAL A 108 -5.90 20.47 -15.23
CA VAL A 108 -5.23 21.16 -14.11
C VAL A 108 -5.56 20.51 -12.77
N GLY A 109 -6.83 20.19 -12.51
CA GLY A 109 -7.23 19.49 -11.29
C GLY A 109 -6.60 18.10 -11.16
N LEU A 110 -6.52 17.37 -12.27
CA LEU A 110 -5.88 16.05 -12.32
C LEU A 110 -4.37 16.13 -12.06
N LEU A 111 -3.68 17.14 -12.59
CA LEU A 111 -2.26 17.39 -12.32
C LEU A 111 -1.99 17.63 -10.83
N PHE A 112 -2.81 18.46 -10.17
CA PHE A 112 -2.67 18.68 -8.73
C PHE A 112 -2.95 17.41 -7.91
N HIS A 113 -3.98 16.64 -8.29
CA HIS A 113 -4.27 15.37 -7.64
C HIS A 113 -3.11 14.36 -7.81
N GLY A 114 -2.49 14.30 -8.99
CA GLY A 114 -1.33 13.45 -9.28
C GLY A 114 -0.09 13.84 -8.48
N ILE A 115 0.21 15.14 -8.40
CA ILE A 115 1.32 15.63 -7.56
C ILE A 115 1.09 15.25 -6.09
N ASN A 116 -0.14 15.32 -5.58
CA ASN A 116 -0.43 14.93 -4.20
C ASN A 116 -0.35 13.40 -3.98
N THR A 117 -0.78 12.59 -4.96
CA THR A 117 -0.77 11.13 -4.87
C THR A 117 0.63 10.52 -5.05
N TYR A 118 1.49 11.16 -5.85
CA TYR A 118 2.83 10.68 -6.20
C TYR A 118 3.98 11.53 -5.66
N LYS A 119 3.74 12.61 -4.89
CA LYS A 119 4.81 13.30 -4.16
C LYS A 119 5.52 12.30 -3.26
N VAL A 120 6.66 11.85 -3.77
CA VAL A 120 7.64 11.00 -3.11
C VAL A 120 8.21 11.83 -1.96
N LYS A 121 8.20 11.25 -0.76
CA LYS A 121 8.87 11.81 0.41
C LYS A 121 10.37 11.56 0.29
#